data_AF-A0AAJ1UKG4-F1
#
_entry.id   AF-A0AAJ1UKG4-F1
#
_cell.length_a   1.000
_cell.length_b   1.000
_cell.length_c   1.000
_cell.angle_alpha   90.00
_cell.angle_beta   90.00
_cell.angle_gamma   90.00
#
_symmetry.space_group_name_H-M   'P 1'
#
loop_
_entity.id
_entity.type
_entity.pdbx_description
1 polymer ?
#
loop_
_entity_poly.entity_id
_entity_poly.type
_entity_poly.pdbx_seq_one_letter_code
_entity_poly.pdbx_strand_id
1 'polypeptide(L)'
;MKSSTVFSKCARKTGYAGTSTTRYRLLDAALLVVNHQRASESRGFYVNAGLYFPELLAYPLAPDDLETAFRYRSSIPTPHVDWRIEETPGLRRTFIQQDLEDLLEAGNRDALKALLLDALADVAGFAAAHGNRESVRRLNQDGNFRAIIRREV
;
A
#
# COMPACT_ATOMS: atom_id res chain seq x y z
N MET A 1 11.73 -3.17 18.69
CA MET A 1 12.02 -2.96 17.25
C MET A 1 11.03 -1.94 16.68
N LYS A 2 11.47 -0.92 15.92
CA LYS A 2 10.55 0.04 15.29
C LYS A 2 10.12 -0.47 13.91
N SER A 3 8.93 -1.05 13.79
CA SER A 3 8.41 -1.63 12.55
C SER A 3 8.31 -0.62 11.40
N SER A 4 7.99 0.64 11.69
CA SER A 4 7.99 1.73 10.72
C SER A 4 9.35 1.95 10.05
N THR A 5 10.46 1.76 10.78
CA THR A 5 11.82 1.84 10.21
C THR A 5 12.12 0.67 9.29
N VAL A 6 11.63 -0.54 9.61
CA VAL A 6 11.80 -1.72 8.75
C VAL A 6 11.00 -1.54 7.47
N PHE A 7 9.72 -1.15 7.59
CA PHE A 7 8.85 -0.81 6.47
C PHE A 7 9.50 0.23 5.53
N SER A 8 9.94 1.37 6.08
CA SER A 8 10.58 2.45 5.30
C SER A 8 11.78 1.94 4.49
N LYS A 9 12.64 1.11 5.09
CA LYS A 9 13.80 0.51 4.41
C LYS A 9 13.37 -0.44 3.30
N CYS A 10 12.32 -1.23 3.51
CA CYS A 10 11.80 -2.16 2.50
C CYS A 10 11.17 -1.39 1.33
N ALA A 11 10.31 -0.41 1.62
CA ALA A 11 9.67 0.43 0.62
C ALA A 11 10.70 1.15 -0.28
N ARG A 12 11.77 1.71 0.30
CA ARG A 12 12.85 2.31 -0.49
C ARG A 12 13.53 1.29 -1.41
N LYS A 13 13.77 0.07 -0.91
CA LYS A 13 14.41 -1.00 -1.71
C LYS A 13 13.53 -1.51 -2.84
N THR A 14 12.22 -1.39 -2.72
CA THR A 14 11.24 -1.81 -3.74
C THR A 14 10.81 -0.66 -4.67
N GLY A 15 11.55 0.47 -4.64
CA GLY A 15 11.36 1.58 -5.57
C GLY A 15 10.28 2.59 -5.18
N TYR A 16 9.82 2.59 -3.93
CA TYR A 16 8.94 3.65 -3.43
C TYR A 16 9.76 4.85 -2.95
N ALA A 17 9.29 6.04 -3.30
CA ALA A 17 9.80 7.33 -2.88
C ALA A 17 9.13 7.83 -1.59
N GLY A 18 9.54 9.02 -1.15
CA GLY A 18 9.08 9.70 0.05
C GLY A 18 9.92 9.40 1.29
N THR A 19 9.59 10.02 2.42
CA THR A 19 10.35 9.87 3.68
C THR A 19 9.50 9.51 4.89
N SER A 20 8.19 9.71 4.83
CA SER A 20 7.25 9.44 5.92
C SER A 20 6.85 7.96 6.03
N THR A 21 5.84 7.69 6.88
CA THR A 21 5.18 6.38 7.01
C THR A 21 4.28 6.06 5.82
N THR A 22 3.96 7.05 4.99
CA THR A 22 3.37 6.86 3.66
C THR A 22 4.49 6.96 2.62
N ARG A 23 4.50 6.03 1.68
CA ARG A 23 5.46 5.96 0.58
C ARG A 23 4.69 5.90 -0.72
N TYR A 24 5.28 6.39 -1.80
CA TYR A 24 4.58 6.46 -3.07
C TYR A 24 5.46 6.02 -4.22
N ARG A 25 4.82 5.65 -5.33
CA ARG A 25 5.47 5.33 -6.60
C ARG A 25 4.60 5.86 -7.73
N LEU A 26 5.24 6.54 -8.68
CA LEU A 26 4.59 7.01 -9.90
C LEU A 26 4.60 5.88 -10.91
N LEU A 27 3.45 5.58 -11.50
CA LEU A 27 3.25 4.60 -12.56
C LEU A 27 2.63 5.29 -13.78
N ASP A 28 2.69 4.66 -14.95
CA ASP A 28 2.20 5.27 -16.19
C ASP A 28 0.71 5.62 -16.14
N ALA A 29 -0.11 4.77 -15.50
CA ALA A 29 -1.56 4.91 -15.44
C ALA A 29 -2.10 5.29 -14.04
N ALA A 30 -1.24 5.37 -13.01
CA ALA A 30 -1.68 5.60 -11.64
C ALA A 30 -0.57 6.16 -10.72
N LEU A 31 -0.98 6.72 -9.59
CA LEU A 31 -0.10 7.02 -8.47
C LEU A 31 -0.37 5.97 -7.38
N LEU A 32 0.63 5.16 -7.06
CA LEU A 32 0.56 4.15 -6.01
C LEU A 32 1.06 4.74 -4.69
N VAL A 33 0.31 4.56 -3.62
CA VAL A 33 0.71 4.90 -2.25
C VAL A 33 0.65 3.66 -1.37
N VAL A 34 1.55 3.54 -0.41
CA VAL A 34 1.52 2.53 0.66
C VAL A 34 1.76 3.18 2.00
N ASN A 35 1.03 2.78 3.04
CA ASN A 35 1.11 3.41 4.36
C ASN A 35 1.29 2.40 5.47
N HIS A 36 2.32 2.61 6.29
CA HIS A 36 2.48 1.95 7.58
C HIS A 36 1.51 2.57 8.58
N GLN A 37 0.48 1.80 8.94
CA GLN A 37 -0.52 2.22 9.91
C GLN A 37 -0.34 1.42 11.20
N ARG A 38 0.01 2.12 12.29
CA ARG A 38 0.02 1.51 13.62
C ARG A 38 -1.40 1.02 13.96
N ALA A 39 -1.53 -0.22 14.44
CA ALA A 39 -2.79 -0.71 14.97
C ALA A 39 -3.00 -0.20 16.42
N SER A 40 -4.24 -0.21 16.91
CA SER A 40 -4.55 0.10 18.31
C SER A 40 -3.85 -0.87 19.26
N GLU A 41 -3.75 -0.49 20.53
CA GLU A 41 -3.01 -1.17 21.61
C GLU A 41 -2.87 -2.69 21.43
N SER A 42 -1.63 -3.18 21.50
CA SER A 42 -1.15 -4.57 21.36
C SER A 42 -1.07 -5.20 19.95
N ARG A 43 -1.70 -4.65 18.92
CA ARG A 43 -1.56 -5.17 17.54
C ARG A 43 -0.44 -4.44 16.80
N GLY A 44 0.41 -5.18 16.10
CA GLY A 44 1.65 -4.67 15.50
C GLY A 44 1.46 -3.43 14.60
N PHE A 45 1.13 -3.66 13.34
CA PHE A 45 0.81 -2.63 12.35
C PHE A 45 0.14 -3.27 11.14
N TYR A 46 -0.56 -2.47 10.37
CA TYR A 46 -1.05 -2.82 9.04
C TYR A 46 -0.27 -2.07 7.98
N VAL A 47 -0.27 -2.60 6.76
CA VAL A 47 0.15 -1.85 5.58
C VAL A 47 -1.03 -1.72 4.63
N ASN A 48 -1.41 -0.48 4.36
CA ASN A 48 -2.40 -0.16 3.35
C ASN A 48 -1.71 0.14 2.03
N ALA A 49 -2.39 -0.11 0.94
CA ALA A 49 -2.06 0.39 -0.38
C ALA A 49 -3.23 1.18 -0.94
N GLY A 50 -2.93 2.13 -1.82
CA GLY A 50 -3.95 2.90 -2.51
C GLY A 50 -3.49 3.36 -3.88
N LEU A 51 -4.45 3.52 -4.78
CA LEU A 51 -4.22 4.07 -6.13
C LEU A 51 -4.97 5.37 -6.29
N TYR A 52 -4.27 6.37 -6.85
CA TYR A 52 -4.91 7.51 -7.49
C TYR A 52 -4.86 7.35 -8.99
N PHE A 53 -5.96 7.64 -9.67
CA PHE A 53 -6.00 7.74 -11.12
C PHE A 53 -5.87 9.22 -11.51
N PRO A 54 -4.78 9.63 -12.19
CA PRO A 54 -4.57 11.03 -12.57
C PRO A 54 -5.74 11.65 -13.32
N GLU A 55 -6.41 10.88 -14.17
CA GLU A 55 -7.58 11.31 -14.95
C GLU A 55 -8.81 11.68 -14.11
N LEU A 56 -8.86 11.27 -12.85
CA LEU A 56 -9.99 11.53 -11.93
C LEU A 56 -9.68 12.63 -10.91
N LEU A 57 -8.42 13.08 -10.84
CA LEU A 57 -8.02 14.13 -9.92
C LEU A 57 -8.38 15.50 -10.48
N ALA A 58 -9.04 16.34 -9.67
CA ALA A 58 -9.31 17.73 -10.02
C ALA A 58 -8.01 18.55 -10.23
N TYR A 59 -6.97 18.21 -9.46
CA TYR A 59 -5.63 18.79 -9.56
C TYR A 59 -4.57 17.70 -9.42
N PRO A 60 -3.44 17.80 -10.14
CA PRO A 60 -2.32 16.87 -9.94
C PRO A 60 -1.83 16.89 -8.49
N LEU A 61 -1.59 15.71 -7.92
CA LEU A 61 -1.02 15.58 -6.58
C LEU A 61 0.50 15.73 -6.62
N ALA A 62 1.03 16.59 -5.76
CA ALA A 62 2.46 16.72 -5.54
C ALA A 62 3.00 15.58 -4.64
N PRO A 63 4.32 15.34 -4.64
CA PRO A 63 4.97 14.40 -3.72
C PRO A 63 4.52 14.50 -2.25
N ASP A 64 4.45 15.73 -1.73
CA ASP A 64 4.07 15.96 -0.32
C ASP A 64 2.61 15.59 -0.07
N ASP A 65 1.73 15.76 -1.06
CA ASP A 65 0.33 15.35 -0.98
C ASP A 65 0.23 13.84 -0.82
N LEU A 66 0.98 13.09 -1.64
CA LEU A 66 1.03 11.63 -1.62
C LEU A 66 1.53 11.09 -0.27
N GLU A 67 2.47 11.78 0.38
CA GLU A 67 2.95 11.41 1.72
C GLU A 67 1.90 11.62 2.82
N THR A 68 0.83 12.36 2.53
CA THR A 68 -0.30 12.61 3.44
C THR A 68 -1.59 11.88 3.08
N ALA A 69 -1.59 11.06 2.03
CA ALA A 69 -2.77 10.36 1.47
C ALA A 69 -3.64 9.62 2.50
N PHE A 70 -3.04 9.08 3.57
CA PHE A 70 -3.74 8.33 4.63
C PHE A 70 -3.85 9.10 5.95
N ARG A 71 -3.49 10.39 6.00
CA ARG A 71 -3.61 11.19 7.23
C ARG A 71 -5.06 11.59 7.44
N TYR A 72 -5.52 11.42 8.68
CA TYR A 72 -6.84 11.89 9.09
C TYR A 72 -6.95 13.41 8.94
N ARG A 73 -8.07 13.89 8.38
CA ARG A 73 -8.35 15.31 8.09
C ARG A 73 -7.32 15.99 7.16
N SER A 74 -6.65 15.23 6.29
CA SER A 74 -5.90 15.82 5.19
C SER A 74 -6.86 16.53 4.22
N SER A 75 -6.40 17.62 3.61
CA SER A 75 -7.08 18.24 2.46
C SER A 75 -6.93 17.43 1.18
N ILE A 76 -6.06 16.42 1.20
CA ILE A 76 -5.80 15.55 0.05
C ILE A 76 -6.91 14.51 -0.05
N PRO A 77 -7.47 14.28 -1.26
CA PRO A 77 -8.47 13.24 -1.47
C PRO A 77 -7.94 11.89 -1.00
N THR A 78 -8.83 11.04 -0.51
CA THR A 78 -8.48 9.63 -0.22
C THR A 78 -8.13 8.91 -1.52
N PRO A 79 -7.29 7.86 -1.53
CA PRO A 79 -7.07 7.07 -2.74
C PRO A 79 -8.39 6.58 -3.37
N HIS A 80 -8.44 6.58 -4.71
CA HIS A 80 -9.59 6.09 -5.48
C HIS A 80 -9.83 4.60 -5.23
N VAL A 81 -8.75 3.87 -5.01
CA VAL A 81 -8.74 2.46 -4.62
C VAL A 81 -7.93 2.35 -3.35
N ASP A 82 -8.41 1.60 -2.36
CA ASP A 82 -7.75 1.42 -1.07
C ASP A 82 -7.93 -0.03 -0.60
N TRP A 83 -6.84 -0.68 -0.17
CA TRP A 83 -6.86 -2.07 0.28
C TRP A 83 -5.71 -2.37 1.27
N ARG A 84 -5.82 -3.49 1.99
CA ARG A 84 -4.72 -4.06 2.77
C ARG A 84 -3.78 -4.82 1.83
N ILE A 85 -2.47 -4.67 1.96
CA ILE A 85 -1.54 -5.32 1.01
C ILE A 85 -1.64 -6.85 0.98
N GLU A 86 -2.15 -7.50 2.02
CA GLU A 86 -2.44 -8.94 2.06
C GLU A 86 -3.56 -9.35 1.07
N GLU A 87 -4.45 -8.41 0.72
CA GLU A 87 -5.53 -8.58 -0.25
C GLU A 87 -5.09 -8.27 -1.69
N THR A 88 -3.78 -8.11 -1.92
CA THR A 88 -3.24 -7.90 -3.27
C THR A 88 -3.39 -9.18 -4.11
N PRO A 89 -4.00 -9.12 -5.30
CA PRO A 89 -4.10 -10.28 -6.16
C PRO A 89 -2.72 -10.76 -6.64
N GLY A 90 -2.51 -12.08 -6.64
CA GLY A 90 -1.32 -12.69 -7.23
C GLY A 90 -0.02 -12.49 -6.44
N LEU A 91 -0.09 -12.29 -5.12
CA LEU A 91 1.10 -12.32 -4.26
C LEU A 91 1.88 -13.62 -4.49
N ARG A 92 3.20 -13.51 -4.71
CA ARG A 92 4.09 -14.68 -4.91
C ARG A 92 4.17 -15.55 -3.66
N ARG A 93 4.03 -14.90 -2.50
CA ARG A 93 3.90 -15.54 -1.21
C ARG A 93 2.62 -15.02 -0.57
N THR A 94 1.64 -15.89 -0.37
CA THR A 94 0.50 -15.58 0.50
C THR A 94 1.04 -15.20 1.87
N PHE A 95 0.60 -14.05 2.37
CA PHE A 95 0.79 -13.70 3.77
C PHE A 95 -0.48 -13.06 4.29
N ILE A 96 -0.75 -13.29 5.55
CA ILE A 96 -1.86 -12.69 6.30
C ILE A 96 -1.30 -11.85 7.43
N GLN A 97 -2.15 -10.99 8.00
CA GLN A 97 -1.81 -10.14 9.12
C GLN A 97 -1.22 -10.92 10.30
N GLN A 98 -1.66 -12.16 10.52
CA GLN A 98 -1.11 -13.03 11.55
C GLN A 98 0.39 -13.30 11.36
N ASP A 99 0.86 -13.49 10.12
CA ASP A 99 2.29 -13.70 9.85
C ASP A 99 3.13 -12.49 10.31
N LEU A 100 2.60 -11.27 10.14
CA LEU A 100 3.27 -10.06 10.63
C LEU A 100 3.28 -10.01 12.16
N GLU A 101 2.19 -10.41 12.80
CA GLU A 101 2.07 -10.44 14.26
C GLU A 101 3.03 -11.45 14.88
N ASP A 102 3.07 -12.68 14.36
CA ASP A 102 3.96 -13.75 14.83
C ASP A 102 5.44 -13.36 14.71
N LEU A 103 5.82 -12.72 13.60
CA LEU A 103 7.20 -12.25 13.38
C LEU A 103 7.59 -11.10 14.31
N LEU A 104 6.63 -10.24 14.69
CA LEU A 104 6.85 -9.17 15.65
C LEU A 104 6.99 -9.72 17.07
N GLU A 105 6.14 -10.67 17.46
CA GLU A 105 6.18 -11.34 18.76
C GLU A 105 7.48 -12.12 18.94
N ALA A 106 7.89 -12.87 17.92
CA ALA A 106 9.17 -13.59 17.90
C ALA A 106 10.40 -12.67 17.80
N GLY A 107 10.21 -11.36 17.55
CA GLY A 107 11.30 -10.42 17.34
C GLY A 107 12.14 -10.70 16.08
N ASN A 108 11.64 -11.50 15.13
CA ASN A 108 12.38 -11.97 13.97
C ASN A 108 12.43 -10.92 12.86
N ARG A 109 13.37 -9.99 13.02
CA ARG A 109 13.54 -8.83 12.13
C ARG A 109 13.85 -9.20 10.69
N ASP A 110 14.66 -10.22 10.44
CA ASP A 110 15.11 -10.57 9.10
C ASP A 110 13.99 -11.24 8.30
N ALA A 111 13.21 -12.12 8.92
CA ALA A 111 12.01 -12.68 8.30
C ALA A 111 10.94 -11.60 8.05
N LEU A 112 10.73 -10.66 9.00
CA LEU A 112 9.82 -9.53 8.79
C LEU A 112 10.25 -8.67 7.59
N LYS A 113 11.55 -8.41 7.45
CA LYS A 113 12.10 -7.65 6.33
C LYS A 113 11.93 -8.40 5.00
N ALA A 114 12.18 -9.71 4.97
CA ALA A 114 11.97 -10.52 3.77
C ALA A 114 10.50 -10.49 3.35
N LEU A 115 9.59 -10.71 4.29
CA LEU A 115 8.15 -10.68 4.06
C LEU A 115 7.69 -9.33 3.47
N LEU A 116 8.12 -8.22 4.08
CA LEU A 116 7.77 -6.87 3.59
C LEU A 116 8.40 -6.54 2.23
N LEU A 117 9.63 -7.02 1.95
CA LEU A 117 10.26 -6.82 0.64
C LEU A 117 9.48 -7.51 -0.47
N ASP A 118 9.10 -8.78 -0.26
CA ASP A 118 8.35 -9.54 -1.25
C ASP A 118 6.98 -8.93 -1.47
N ALA A 119 6.24 -8.65 -0.38
CA ALA A 119 4.91 -8.06 -0.45
C ALA A 119 4.89 -6.68 -1.14
N LEU A 120 5.83 -5.79 -0.80
CA LEU A 120 5.87 -4.45 -1.41
C LEU A 120 6.29 -4.49 -2.89
N ALA A 121 7.14 -5.45 -3.27
CA ALA A 121 7.48 -5.69 -4.67
C ALA A 121 6.28 -6.23 -5.45
N ASP A 122 5.50 -7.13 -4.86
CA ASP A 122 4.30 -7.71 -5.46
C ASP A 122 3.20 -6.68 -5.65
N VAL A 123 2.96 -5.83 -4.64
CA VAL A 123 2.03 -4.68 -4.74
C VAL A 123 2.44 -3.75 -5.89
N ALA A 124 3.73 -3.46 -6.03
CA ALA A 124 4.21 -2.62 -7.11
C ALA A 124 4.07 -3.28 -8.49
N GLY A 125 4.33 -4.60 -8.58
CA GLY A 125 4.13 -5.39 -9.80
C GLY A 125 2.66 -5.46 -10.21
N PHE A 126 1.78 -5.74 -9.25
CA PHE A 126 0.33 -5.73 -9.45
C PHE A 126 -0.16 -4.36 -9.95
N ALA A 127 0.24 -3.28 -9.28
CA ALA A 127 -0.16 -1.94 -9.68
C ALA A 127 0.40 -1.54 -11.06
N ALA A 128 1.60 -1.99 -11.42
CA ALA A 128 2.14 -1.75 -12.76
C ALA A 128 1.38 -2.51 -13.85
N ALA A 129 0.98 -3.76 -13.59
CA ALA A 129 0.28 -4.61 -14.57
C ALA A 129 -1.23 -4.33 -14.66
N HIS A 130 -1.86 -4.00 -13.53
CA HIS A 130 -3.32 -3.93 -13.39
C HIS A 130 -3.83 -2.65 -12.74
N GLY A 131 -2.95 -1.71 -12.38
CA GLY A 131 -3.33 -0.48 -11.69
C GLY A 131 -4.00 0.58 -12.56
N ASN A 132 -4.59 0.21 -13.70
CA ASN A 132 -5.50 1.09 -14.44
C ASN A 132 -6.95 0.87 -13.99
N ARG A 133 -7.81 1.86 -14.23
CA ARG A 133 -9.19 1.88 -13.73
C ARG A 133 -10.05 0.72 -14.23
N GLU A 134 -9.87 0.32 -15.49
CA GLU A 134 -10.65 -0.77 -16.10
C GLU A 134 -10.28 -2.13 -15.47
N SER A 135 -8.98 -2.43 -15.39
CA SER A 135 -8.46 -3.66 -14.80
C SER A 135 -8.87 -3.79 -13.34
N VAL A 136 -8.71 -2.74 -12.53
CA VAL A 136 -9.13 -2.77 -11.11
C VAL A 136 -10.63 -3.03 -10.96
N ARG A 137 -11.46 -2.36 -11.77
CA ARG A 137 -12.92 -2.55 -11.72
C ARG A 137 -13.31 -3.98 -12.10
N ARG A 138 -12.71 -4.53 -13.15
CA ARG A 138 -12.95 -5.92 -13.58
C ARG A 138 -12.59 -6.90 -12.47
N LEU A 139 -11.38 -6.80 -11.91
CA LEU A 139 -10.91 -7.67 -10.83
C LEU A 139 -11.81 -7.60 -9.59
N ASN A 140 -12.34 -6.42 -9.26
CA ASN A 140 -13.26 -6.26 -8.14
C ASN A 140 -14.66 -6.86 -8.43
N GLN A 141 -15.19 -6.66 -9.64
CA GLN A 141 -16.46 -7.25 -10.08
C GLN A 141 -16.41 -8.79 -10.10
N ASP A 142 -15.27 -9.35 -10.48
CA ASP A 142 -15.04 -10.80 -10.49
C ASP A 142 -14.79 -11.38 -9.09
N GLY A 143 -14.76 -10.55 -8.04
CA GLY A 143 -14.47 -10.98 -6.66
C GLY A 143 -13.00 -11.32 -6.39
N ASN A 144 -12.12 -11.09 -7.37
CA ASN A 144 -10.70 -11.42 -7.31
C ASN A 144 -9.84 -10.34 -6.63
N PHE A 145 -10.43 -9.18 -6.33
CA PHE A 145 -9.74 -8.09 -5.66
C PHE A 145 -10.62 -7.41 -4.62
N ARG A 146 -10.30 -7.62 -3.35
CA ARG A 146 -10.99 -7.00 -2.21
C ARG A 146 -10.38 -5.63 -1.93
N ALA A 147 -10.94 -4.63 -2.59
CA ALA A 147 -10.58 -3.23 -2.41
C ALA A 147 -11.81 -2.34 -2.23
N ILE A 148 -11.64 -1.24 -1.52
CA ILE A 148 -12.61 -0.16 -1.46
C ILE A 148 -12.38 0.70 -2.71
N ILE A 149 -13.32 0.66 -3.65
CA ILE A 149 -13.30 1.48 -4.87
C ILE A 149 -14.26 2.64 -4.71
N ARG A 150 -13.72 3.87 -4.74
CA ARG A 150 -14.48 5.12 -4.69
C ARG A 150 -14.79 5.57 -6.11
N ARG A 151 -16.01 6.06 -6.32
CA ARG A 151 -16.47 6.50 -7.66
C ARG A 151 -15.88 7.85 -8.06
N GLU A 152 -15.68 8.73 -7.09
CA GLU A 152 -15.22 10.11 -7.22
C GLU A 152 -14.40 10.46 -5.97
N VAL A 153 -13.30 11.21 -6.12
CA VAL A 153 -12.53 11.80 -5.00
C VAL A 153 -11.99 13.16 -5.37
#